data_AF-A0A520D1J3-F1
#
_entry.id   AF-A0A520D1J3-F1
#
_cell.length_a   1.000
_cell.length_b   1.000
_cell.length_c   1.000
_cell.angle_alpha   90.00
_cell.angle_beta   90.00
_cell.angle_gamma   90.00
#
_symmetry.space_group_name_H-M   'P 1'
#
loop_
_entity.id
_entity.type
_entity.pdbx_description
1 polymer ?
#
loop_
_entity_poly.entity_id
_entity_poly.type
_entity_poly.pdbx_seq_one_letter_code
_entity_poly.pdbx_strand_id
1 'polypeptide(L)'
;MGEIIDVPALVRDLAASAGAEPGSVAPSKMRADVLALLKDRITAGRTAAEAMLFEDGSGLFCAARLSALQDEIIRAVYDFALERVFVASNLSSGERVAVVAVGGYGRGTLAPGSDIDLLFLLPYKQTVLGEQVLEFLLYLLWDLGFKVG
;
A
#
# COMPACT_ATOMS: atom_id res chain seq x y z
N MET A 1 -14.72 11.35 10.24
CA MET A 1 -14.66 10.30 9.20
C MET A 1 -14.18 9.06 9.92
N GLY A 2 -15.00 8.01 10.04
CA GLY A 2 -14.61 6.79 10.75
C GLY A 2 -13.35 6.20 10.13
N GLU A 3 -12.44 5.70 10.96
CA GLU A 3 -11.19 5.10 10.52
C GLU A 3 -11.52 3.80 9.74
N ILE A 4 -11.14 3.72 8.47
CA ILE A 4 -11.54 2.61 7.59
C ILE A 4 -10.63 1.39 7.69
N ILE A 5 -9.47 1.57 8.30
CA ILE A 5 -8.46 0.54 8.50
C ILE A 5 -7.68 0.85 9.77
N ASP A 6 -7.45 -0.17 10.61
CA ASP A 6 -6.57 -0.07 11.76
C ASP A 6 -5.11 -0.14 11.29
N VAL A 7 -4.50 1.03 11.12
CA VAL A 7 -3.13 1.18 10.60
C VAL A 7 -2.09 0.59 11.57
N PRO A 8 -2.15 0.84 12.89
CA PRO A 8 -1.26 0.17 13.85
C PRO A 8 -1.32 -1.36 13.76
N ALA A 9 -2.52 -1.94 13.61
CA ALA A 9 -2.67 -3.37 13.44
C ALA A 9 -2.08 -3.86 12.12
N LEU A 10 -2.33 -3.18 11.00
CA LEU A 10 -1.76 -3.51 9.70
C LEU A 10 -0.23 -3.56 9.76
N VAL A 11 0.41 -2.52 10.30
CA VAL A 11 1.87 -2.43 10.39
C VAL A 11 2.44 -3.56 11.25
N ARG A 12 1.83 -3.86 12.39
CA ARG A 12 2.24 -4.96 13.27
C ARG A 12 2.10 -6.33 12.59
N ASP A 13 1.01 -6.55 11.87
CA ASP A 13 0.73 -7.84 11.23
C ASP A 13 1.63 -8.06 9.99
N LEU A 14 1.93 -6.99 9.24
CA LEU A 14 2.95 -7.01 8.18
C LEU A 14 4.33 -7.34 8.75
N ALA A 15 4.71 -6.66 9.83
CA ALA A 15 5.95 -6.90 10.55
C ALA A 15 6.09 -8.37 10.99
N ALA A 16 5.02 -9.00 11.46
CA ALA A 16 5.01 -10.40 11.86
C ALA A 16 5.25 -11.35 10.66
N SER A 17 4.81 -10.98 9.46
CA SER A 17 4.99 -11.77 8.24
C SER A 17 6.46 -11.88 7.80
N ALA A 18 7.31 -10.93 8.19
CA ALA A 18 8.75 -10.97 7.93
C ALA A 18 9.56 -11.76 8.98
N GLY A 19 8.93 -12.19 10.06
CA GLY A 19 9.60 -12.81 11.21
C GLY A 19 10.34 -11.82 12.10
N ALA A 20 10.94 -12.34 13.17
CA ALA A 20 11.64 -11.53 14.19
C ALA A 20 12.99 -11.00 13.69
N GLU A 21 13.67 -11.77 12.82
CA GLU A 21 14.97 -11.42 12.26
C GLU A 21 14.90 -11.36 10.72
N PRO A 22 15.63 -10.43 10.07
CA PRO A 22 15.71 -10.37 8.62
C PRO A 22 16.16 -11.72 8.02
N GLY A 23 15.41 -12.22 7.03
CA GLY A 23 15.69 -13.50 6.37
C GLY A 23 15.29 -14.75 7.16
N SER A 24 14.68 -14.60 8.35
CA SER A 24 14.17 -15.74 9.13
C SER A 24 12.99 -16.47 8.47
N VAL A 25 12.28 -15.79 7.56
CA VAL A 25 11.18 -16.34 6.76
C VAL A 25 11.62 -16.44 5.31
N ALA A 26 11.34 -17.60 4.68
CA ALA A 26 11.59 -17.78 3.27
C ALA A 26 10.86 -16.70 2.44
N PRO A 27 11.51 -16.04 1.44
CA PRO A 27 10.91 -14.93 0.71
C PRO A 27 9.55 -15.23 0.07
N SER A 28 9.37 -16.45 -0.44
CA SER A 28 8.10 -16.90 -1.03
C SER A 28 6.97 -17.01 0.00
N LYS A 29 7.27 -17.48 1.22
CA LYS A 29 6.31 -17.56 2.32
C LYS A 29 5.95 -16.17 2.82
N MET A 30 6.94 -15.32 3.07
CA MET A 30 6.71 -13.92 3.48
C MET A 30 5.80 -13.21 2.47
N ARG A 31 6.09 -13.35 1.17
CA ARG A 31 5.25 -12.76 0.11
C ARG A 31 3.82 -13.28 0.15
N ALA A 32 3.63 -14.59 0.31
CA ALA A 32 2.29 -15.18 0.39
C ALA A 32 1.49 -14.69 1.60
N ASP A 33 2.13 -14.62 2.78
CA ASP A 33 1.51 -14.16 4.02
C ASP A 33 1.14 -12.66 3.93
N VAL A 34 2.04 -11.83 3.39
CA VAL A 34 1.78 -10.39 3.13
C VAL A 34 0.62 -10.21 2.15
N LEU A 35 0.59 -10.96 1.05
CA LEU A 35 -0.50 -10.89 0.07
C LEU A 35 -1.85 -11.29 0.67
N ALA A 36 -1.88 -12.35 1.48
CA ALA A 36 -3.10 -12.79 2.15
C ALA A 36 -3.62 -11.72 3.12
N LEU A 37 -2.73 -11.17 3.95
CA LEU A 37 -3.06 -10.10 4.90
C LEU A 37 -3.62 -8.85 4.20
N LEU A 38 -2.92 -8.38 3.16
CA LEU A 38 -3.34 -7.17 2.44
C LEU A 38 -4.68 -7.38 1.71
N LYS A 39 -4.91 -8.54 1.10
CA LYS A 39 -6.21 -8.88 0.49
C LYS A 39 -7.35 -8.86 1.50
N ASP A 40 -7.12 -9.42 2.68
CA ASP A 40 -8.09 -9.38 3.78
C ASP A 40 -8.40 -7.94 4.21
N ARG A 41 -7.36 -7.12 4.47
CA ARG A 41 -7.52 -5.73 4.90
C ARG A 41 -8.19 -4.84 3.85
N ILE A 42 -7.84 -4.99 2.58
CA ILE A 42 -8.49 -4.28 1.46
C ILE A 42 -9.98 -4.68 1.38
N THR A 43 -10.29 -5.97 1.51
CA THR A 43 -11.67 -6.47 1.44
C THR A 43 -12.49 -5.92 2.61
N ALA A 44 -11.99 -6.04 3.83
CA ALA A 44 -12.63 -5.51 5.03
C ALA A 44 -12.87 -4.00 4.94
N GLY A 45 -11.86 -3.22 4.51
CA GLY A 45 -11.98 -1.77 4.35
C GLY A 45 -13.01 -1.39 3.28
N ARG A 46 -13.08 -2.11 2.15
CA ARG A 46 -14.10 -1.89 1.12
C ARG A 46 -15.51 -2.19 1.62
N THR A 47 -15.69 -3.29 2.35
CA THR A 47 -16.98 -3.62 2.99
C THR A 47 -17.40 -2.56 4.00
N ALA A 48 -16.46 -2.02 4.78
CA ALA A 48 -16.74 -0.92 5.69
C ALA A 48 -17.14 0.37 4.95
N ALA A 49 -16.46 0.71 3.84
CA ALA A 49 -16.83 1.86 3.00
C ALA A 49 -18.25 1.73 2.46
N GLU A 50 -18.61 0.53 2.00
CA GLU A 50 -19.94 0.21 1.49
C GLU A 50 -21.01 0.33 2.57
N ALA A 51 -20.79 -0.23 3.76
CA ALA A 51 -21.71 -0.09 4.89
C ALA A 51 -21.94 1.39 5.23
N MET A 52 -20.87 2.19 5.33
CA MET A 52 -20.97 3.62 5.60
C MET A 52 -21.69 4.38 4.47
N LEU A 53 -21.54 3.96 3.21
CA LEU A 53 -22.28 4.54 2.08
C LEU A 53 -23.78 4.27 2.22
N PHE A 54 -24.20 3.08 2.66
CA PHE A 54 -25.61 2.80 2.91
C PHE A 54 -26.16 3.55 4.12
N GLU A 55 -25.31 3.89 5.10
CA GLU A 55 -25.68 4.69 6.26
C GLU A 55 -25.82 6.19 5.93
N ASP A 56 -24.87 6.77 5.20
CA ASP A 56 -24.83 8.23 4.95
C ASP A 56 -25.29 8.67 3.55
N GLY A 57 -25.42 7.74 2.60
CA GLY A 57 -25.87 8.00 1.22
C GLY A 57 -24.89 8.80 0.35
N SER A 58 -23.68 9.08 0.83
CA SER A 58 -22.74 10.00 0.17
C SER A 58 -21.67 9.25 -0.64
N GLY A 59 -21.84 9.25 -1.96
CA GLY A 59 -20.83 8.72 -2.89
C GLY A 59 -19.47 9.43 -2.77
N LEU A 60 -19.46 10.73 -2.45
CA LEU A 60 -18.22 11.49 -2.25
C LEU A 60 -17.45 11.01 -1.01
N PHE A 61 -18.15 10.76 0.11
CA PHE A 61 -17.49 10.22 1.29
C PHE A 61 -17.03 8.79 1.09
N CYS A 62 -17.81 7.96 0.38
CA CYS A 62 -17.37 6.63 -0.02
C CYS A 62 -16.08 6.69 -0.86
N ALA A 63 -16.02 7.56 -1.86
CA ALA A 63 -14.85 7.71 -2.70
C ALA A 63 -13.61 8.16 -1.91
N ALA A 64 -13.77 9.14 -1.02
CA ALA A 64 -12.69 9.62 -0.17
C ALA A 64 -12.22 8.57 0.84
N ARG A 65 -13.12 7.74 1.37
CA ARG A 65 -12.79 6.59 2.23
C ARG A 65 -11.99 5.53 1.49
N LEU A 66 -12.38 5.21 0.25
CA LEU A 66 -11.65 4.26 -0.60
C LEU A 66 -10.27 4.78 -0.97
N SER A 67 -10.14 6.07 -1.30
CA SER A 67 -8.84 6.72 -1.51
C SER A 67 -7.96 6.63 -0.26
N ALA A 68 -8.50 6.95 0.93
CA ALA A 68 -7.74 6.85 2.17
C ALA A 68 -7.30 5.41 2.47
N LEU A 69 -8.18 4.42 2.30
CA LEU A 69 -7.81 3.00 2.42
C LEU A 69 -6.62 2.65 1.52
N GLN A 70 -6.64 3.12 0.27
CA GLN A 70 -5.58 2.86 -0.70
C GLN A 70 -4.25 3.52 -0.29
N ASP A 71 -4.29 4.76 0.19
CA ASP A 71 -3.11 5.48 0.69
C ASP A 71 -2.47 4.72 1.86
N GLU A 72 -3.29 4.25 2.79
CA GLU A 72 -2.83 3.51 3.95
C GLU A 72 -2.14 2.20 3.57
N ILE A 73 -2.71 1.45 2.61
CA ILE A 73 -2.13 0.22 2.07
C ILE A 73 -0.80 0.48 1.35
N ILE A 74 -0.74 1.46 0.44
CA ILE A 74 0.47 1.74 -0.35
C ILE A 74 1.61 2.16 0.56
N ARG A 75 1.34 3.06 1.52
CA ARG A 75 2.34 3.50 2.49
C ARG A 75 2.83 2.36 3.38
N ALA A 76 1.92 1.52 3.91
CA ALA A 76 2.31 0.39 4.73
C ALA A 76 3.19 -0.62 3.96
N VAL A 77 2.91 -0.85 2.67
CA VAL A 77 3.75 -1.70 1.80
C VAL A 77 5.11 -1.05 1.53
N TYR A 78 5.14 0.25 1.25
CA TYR A 78 6.38 0.99 1.03
C TYR A 78 7.29 0.95 2.27
N ASP A 79 6.74 1.23 3.44
CA ASP A 79 7.45 1.18 4.71
C ASP A 79 7.91 -0.25 5.02
N PHE A 80 7.07 -1.26 4.79
CA PHE A 80 7.43 -2.67 4.94
C PHE A 80 8.59 -3.07 4.02
N ALA A 81 8.58 -2.63 2.77
CA ALA A 81 9.65 -2.90 1.82
C ALA A 81 10.99 -2.33 2.34
N LEU A 82 10.99 -1.07 2.76
CA LEU A 82 12.18 -0.41 3.28
C LEU A 82 12.69 -1.05 4.57
N GLU A 83 11.81 -1.25 5.55
CA GLU A 83 12.22 -1.65 6.90
C GLU A 83 12.50 -3.14 7.02
N ARG A 84 11.74 -3.98 6.30
CA ARG A 84 11.74 -5.45 6.52
C ARG A 84 12.32 -6.24 5.38
N VAL A 85 12.15 -5.78 4.13
CA VAL A 85 12.64 -6.51 2.95
C VAL A 85 14.06 -6.08 2.61
N PHE A 86 14.30 -4.78 2.49
CA PHE A 86 15.60 -4.23 2.11
C PHE A 86 16.43 -3.73 3.28
N VAL A 87 15.83 -3.64 4.48
CA VAL A 87 16.48 -3.22 5.74
C VAL A 87 17.26 -1.90 5.55
N ALA A 88 16.65 -0.98 4.82
CA ALA A 88 17.24 0.30 4.46
C ALA A 88 16.94 1.32 5.55
N SER A 89 17.83 1.40 6.54
CA SER A 89 17.80 2.47 7.54
C SER A 89 18.55 3.71 7.03
N ASN A 90 17.98 4.90 7.25
CA ASN A 90 18.62 6.19 6.97
C ASN A 90 18.91 6.48 5.49
N LEU A 91 17.85 6.53 4.67
CA LEU A 91 17.92 6.84 3.24
C LEU A 91 18.60 8.20 2.98
N SER A 92 19.61 8.20 2.13
CA SER A 92 20.19 9.41 1.56
C SER A 92 19.20 10.12 0.64
N SER A 93 19.44 11.39 0.33
CA SER A 93 18.58 12.14 -0.61
C SER A 93 18.51 11.49 -2.00
N GLY A 94 19.51 10.70 -2.40
CA GLY A 94 19.52 9.95 -3.67
C GLY A 94 18.73 8.64 -3.65
N GLU A 95 18.26 8.20 -2.48
CA GLU A 95 17.49 6.96 -2.30
C GLU A 95 16.02 7.23 -1.94
N ARG A 96 15.66 8.50 -1.68
CA ARG A 96 14.29 8.90 -1.38
C ARG A 96 13.47 8.94 -2.65
N VAL A 97 12.42 8.13 -2.70
CA VAL A 97 11.45 8.07 -3.80
C VAL A 97 10.12 8.59 -3.29
N ALA A 98 9.35 9.26 -4.15
CA ALA A 98 7.96 9.60 -3.85
C ALA A 98 7.01 8.80 -4.72
N VAL A 99 5.95 8.27 -4.10
CA VAL A 99 4.82 7.64 -4.77
C VAL A 99 3.67 8.64 -4.74
N VAL A 100 3.18 9.03 -5.92
CA VAL A 100 2.16 10.08 -6.04
C VAL A 100 0.92 9.49 -6.71
N ALA A 101 -0.20 9.51 -6.00
CA ALA A 101 -1.50 9.21 -6.59
C ALA A 101 -1.88 10.31 -7.60
N VAL A 102 -2.29 9.91 -8.80
CA VAL A 102 -2.72 10.85 -9.85
C VAL A 102 -4.17 10.59 -10.27
N GLY A 103 -4.70 11.38 -11.21
CA GLY A 103 -6.05 11.18 -11.73
C GLY A 103 -7.16 11.33 -10.68
N GLY A 104 -8.17 10.45 -10.75
CA GLY A 104 -9.29 10.43 -9.80
C GLY A 104 -8.86 9.99 -8.39
N TYR A 105 -7.88 9.10 -8.31
CA TYR A 105 -7.30 8.66 -7.04
C TYR A 105 -6.60 9.83 -6.33
N GLY A 106 -5.72 10.56 -7.02
CA GLY A 106 -5.02 11.72 -6.47
C GLY A 106 -5.93 12.87 -6.03
N ARG A 107 -7.18 12.92 -6.51
CA ARG A 107 -8.20 13.89 -6.05
C ARG A 107 -9.04 13.39 -4.87
N GLY A 108 -8.79 12.20 -4.33
CA GLY A 108 -9.61 11.61 -3.28
C GLY A 108 -10.98 11.13 -3.77
N THR A 109 -11.09 10.79 -5.06
CA THR A 109 -12.35 10.44 -5.73
C THR A 109 -12.33 9.03 -6.32
N LEU A 110 -11.64 8.08 -5.67
CA LEU A 110 -11.51 6.72 -6.15
C LEU A 110 -12.87 5.98 -6.08
N ALA A 111 -13.35 5.46 -7.21
CA ALA A 111 -14.59 4.68 -7.24
C ALA A 111 -14.34 3.18 -6.99
N PRO A 112 -15.36 2.41 -6.58
CA PRO A 112 -15.23 0.97 -6.42
C PRO A 112 -14.77 0.29 -7.71
N GLY A 113 -13.70 -0.51 -7.63
CA GLY A 113 -13.16 -1.25 -8.78
C GLY A 113 -12.39 -0.39 -9.80
N SER A 114 -12.16 0.90 -9.52
CA SER A 114 -11.28 1.74 -10.34
C SER A 114 -9.83 1.28 -10.30
N ASP A 115 -9.14 1.54 -11.40
CA ASP A 115 -7.69 1.41 -11.52
C ASP A 115 -7.00 2.44 -10.59
N ILE A 116 -5.76 2.15 -10.20
CA ILE A 116 -4.94 3.07 -9.41
C ILE A 116 -3.80 3.60 -10.30
N ASP A 117 -3.79 4.91 -10.51
CA ASP A 117 -2.76 5.56 -11.32
C ASP A 117 -1.69 6.13 -10.37
N LEU A 118 -0.43 5.70 -10.57
CA LEU A 118 0.68 6.07 -9.69
C LEU A 118 1.83 6.68 -10.49
N LEU A 119 2.30 7.84 -10.05
CA LEU A 119 3.52 8.46 -10.54
C LEU A 119 4.66 8.25 -9.53
N PHE A 120 5.73 7.59 -9.96
CA PHE A 120 6.95 7.43 -9.16
C PHE A 120 7.95 8.55 -9.49
N LEU A 121 8.28 9.37 -8.50
CA LEU A 121 9.28 10.43 -8.62
C LEU A 121 10.59 9.98 -7.98
N LEU A 122 11.63 9.96 -8.80
CA LEU A 122 12.95 9.46 -8.45
C LEU A 122 13.98 10.60 -8.47
N PRO A 123 15.01 10.55 -7.62
CA PRO A 123 16.17 11.42 -7.76
C PRO A 123 16.82 11.25 -9.13
N TYR A 124 17.47 12.32 -9.62
CA TYR A 124 18.08 12.35 -10.96
C TYR A 124 18.97 11.13 -11.25
N LYS A 125 19.73 10.66 -10.25
CA LYS A 125 20.50 9.43 -10.34
C LYS A 125 19.77 8.33 -9.60
N GLN A 126 19.29 7.32 -10.34
CA GLN A 126 18.68 6.14 -9.74
C GLN A 126 19.72 5.30 -8.98
N THR A 127 19.24 4.67 -7.92
CA THR A 127 19.99 3.76 -7.07
C THR A 127 19.38 2.37 -7.15
N VAL A 128 20.20 1.33 -6.92
CA VAL A 128 19.74 -0.06 -6.91
C VAL A 128 18.61 -0.26 -5.90
N LEU A 129 18.72 0.37 -4.72
CA LEU A 129 17.67 0.32 -3.71
C LEU A 129 16.35 0.93 -4.20
N GLY A 130 16.41 2.10 -4.85
CA GLY A 130 15.22 2.76 -5.38
C GLY A 130 14.51 1.89 -6.43
N GLU A 131 15.27 1.29 -7.35
CA GLU A 131 14.73 0.34 -8.34
C GLU A 131 14.08 -0.86 -7.67
N GLN A 132 14.75 -1.49 -6.70
CA GLN A 132 14.25 -2.67 -5.99
C GLN A 132 12.96 -2.38 -5.20
N VAL A 133 12.87 -1.23 -4.52
CA VAL A 133 11.68 -0.84 -3.76
C VAL A 133 10.50 -0.60 -4.69
N LEU A 134 10.73 0.07 -5.83
CA LEU A 134 9.69 0.33 -6.82
C LEU A 134 9.20 -0.95 -7.49
N GLU A 135 10.13 -1.84 -7.87
CA GLU A 135 9.82 -3.14 -8.44
C GLU A 135 9.02 -4.00 -7.45
N PHE A 136 9.43 -4.02 -6.19
CA PHE A 136 8.71 -4.72 -5.13
C PHE A 136 7.28 -4.19 -4.97
N LEU A 137 7.11 -2.87 -4.89
CA LEU A 137 5.81 -2.24 -4.74
C LEU A 137 4.91 -2.53 -5.96
N LEU A 138 5.42 -2.34 -7.17
CA LEU A 138 4.67 -2.54 -8.42
C LEU A 138 4.17 -3.97 -8.56
N TYR A 139 5.05 -4.96 -8.40
CA TYR A 139 4.65 -6.37 -8.51
C TYR A 139 3.71 -6.80 -7.40
N LEU A 140 3.87 -6.27 -6.17
CA LEU A 140 2.94 -6.59 -5.09
C LEU A 140 1.55 -6.01 -5.39
N LEU A 141 1.46 -4.78 -5.88
CA LEU A 141 0.18 -4.17 -6.27
C LEU A 141 -0.52 -4.97 -7.39
N TRP A 142 0.22 -5.46 -8.37
CA TRP A 142 -0.33 -6.36 -9.40
C TRP A 142 -0.84 -7.69 -8.82
N ASP A 143 -0.10 -8.31 -7.90
CA ASP A 143 -0.52 -9.55 -7.24
C ASP A 143 -1.75 -9.38 -6.33
N LEU A 144 -1.98 -8.15 -5.84
CA LEU A 144 -3.22 -7.76 -5.15
C LEU A 144 -4.40 -7.57 -6.12
N GLY A 145 -4.17 -7.64 -7.43
CA GLY A 145 -5.17 -7.50 -8.47
C GLY A 145 -5.44 -6.05 -8.87
N PHE A 146 -4.61 -5.10 -8.45
CA PHE A 146 -4.71 -3.73 -8.92
C PHE A 146 -4.18 -3.61 -10.34
N LYS A 147 -4.94 -2.90 -11.17
CA LYS A 147 -4.42 -2.36 -12.43
C LYS A 147 -3.71 -1.06 -12.10
N VAL A 148 -2.39 -1.07 -12.25
CA VAL A 148 -1.54 0.09 -12.01
C VAL A 148 -1.20 0.71 -13.36
N GLY A 149 -1.62 1.95 -13.56
CA GLY A 149 -1.41 2.76 -14.76
C GLY A 149 -0.32 3.81 -14.59
#